data_AF-A0A2H0BX76-F1
#
_entry.id   AF-A0A2H0BX76-F1
#
_cell.length_a   1.000
_cell.length_b   1.000
_cell.length_c   1.000
_cell.angle_alpha   90.00
_cell.angle_beta   90.00
_cell.angle_gamma   90.00
#
_symmetry.space_group_name_H-M   'P 1'
#
loop_
_entity.id
_entity.type
_entity.pdbx_description
1 polymer ?
#
loop_
_entity_poly.entity_id
_entity_poly.type
_entity_poly.pdbx_seq_one_letter_code
_entity_poly.pdbx_strand_id
1 'polypeptide(L)'
;MITLRLLRKQLEKEQEPFVVVRDDVSPKNKNQESYYIKLKNVGRGPALNITGCTTANIDKRNDAFFTEGQPHSKHFSANNADSEKNEKNWLIDKSVVDSLEELKNNDEIYKIFYLFYESQLGTVYYTEIKMKKNLNKFVVMDNKRVKC
;
A
#
# COMPACT_ATOMS: atom_id res chain seq x y z
N MET A 1 12.12 -10.17 34.80
CA MET A 1 10.84 -9.89 34.09
C MET A 1 10.87 -8.58 33.28
N ILE A 2 11.48 -7.49 33.77
CA ILE A 2 11.60 -6.19 33.07
C ILE A 2 12.40 -6.31 31.74
N THR A 3 13.50 -7.06 31.75
CA THR A 3 14.38 -7.25 30.57
C THR A 3 13.66 -7.93 29.39
N LEU A 4 12.83 -8.95 29.65
CA LEU A 4 12.05 -9.63 28.61
C LEU A 4 11.01 -8.71 27.96
N ARG A 5 10.40 -7.81 28.74
CA ARG A 5 9.43 -6.84 28.23
C ARG A 5 10.10 -5.78 27.36
N LEU A 6 11.30 -5.35 27.73
CA LEU A 6 12.12 -4.41 26.93
C LEU A 6 12.58 -5.06 25.62
N LEU A 7 13.09 -6.29 25.69
CA LEU A 7 13.50 -7.06 24.51
C LEU A 7 12.32 -7.28 23.55
N ARG A 8 11.14 -7.61 24.07
CA ARG A 8 9.93 -7.76 23.24
C ARG A 8 9.54 -6.46 22.54
N LYS A 9 9.53 -5.33 23.26
CA LYS A 9 9.24 -4.01 22.66
C LYS A 9 10.25 -3.61 21.60
N GLN A 10 11.52 -3.94 21.81
CA GLN A 10 12.57 -3.67 20.83
C GLN A 10 12.38 -4.55 19.59
N LEU A 11 12.13 -5.84 19.77
CA LEU A 11 11.86 -6.78 18.68
C LEU A 11 10.63 -6.34 17.85
N GLU A 12 9.56 -5.92 18.51
CA GLU A 12 8.36 -5.38 17.85
C GLU A 12 8.73 -4.20 16.94
N LYS A 13 9.51 -3.24 17.43
CA LYS A 13 9.99 -2.07 16.64
C LYS A 13 10.90 -2.45 15.48
N GLU A 14 11.79 -3.43 15.68
CA GLU A 14 12.72 -3.90 14.66
C GLU A 14 12.04 -4.72 13.56
N GLN A 15 10.83 -5.22 13.82
CA GLN A 15 10.05 -6.02 12.87
C GLN A 15 8.84 -5.28 12.28
N GLU A 16 8.71 -3.96 12.48
CA GLU A 16 7.56 -3.24 11.91
C GLU A 16 7.71 -3.07 10.39
N PRO A 17 6.78 -3.61 9.57
CA PRO A 17 6.71 -3.32 8.15
C PRO A 17 6.16 -1.93 7.88
N PHE A 18 6.47 -1.38 6.71
CA PHE A 18 5.82 -0.18 6.20
C PHE A 18 5.79 -0.21 4.68
N VAL A 19 4.65 -0.57 4.11
CA VAL A 19 4.46 -0.63 2.66
C VAL A 19 3.98 0.72 2.16
N VAL A 20 4.63 1.27 1.13
CA VAL A 20 4.32 2.55 0.52
C VAL A 20 4.13 2.41 -0.98
N VAL A 21 3.37 3.32 -1.57
CA VAL A 21 3.31 3.54 -3.01
C VAL A 21 4.26 4.68 -3.35
N ARG A 22 5.15 4.48 -4.33
CA ARG A 22 6.12 5.50 -4.75
C ARG A 22 5.66 6.24 -5.99
N ASP A 23 6.09 7.49 -6.07
CA ASP A 23 6.02 8.37 -7.25
C ASP A 23 4.59 8.57 -7.76
N ASP A 24 4.24 7.89 -8.85
CA ASP A 24 2.99 8.07 -9.56
C ASP A 24 2.28 6.74 -9.84
N VAL A 25 0.96 6.85 -9.94
CA VAL A 25 0.07 5.82 -10.46
C VAL A 25 -0.22 6.18 -11.92
N SER A 26 0.41 5.46 -12.83
CA SER A 26 0.47 5.79 -14.26
C SER A 26 -0.35 4.81 -15.09
N PRO A 27 -1.01 5.25 -16.17
CA PRO A 27 -1.81 4.36 -17.00
C PRO A 27 -0.92 3.34 -17.72
N LYS A 28 -1.35 2.08 -17.75
CA LYS A 28 -0.66 0.99 -18.47
C LYS A 28 -0.74 1.16 -19.99
N ASN A 29 -1.90 1.58 -20.48
CA ASN A 29 -2.20 1.72 -21.90
C ASN A 29 -2.81 3.09 -22.21
N LYS A 30 -2.81 3.50 -23.48
CA LYS A 30 -3.37 4.80 -23.92
C LYS A 30 -4.86 4.94 -23.59
N ASN A 31 -5.57 3.83 -23.48
CA ASN A 31 -7.01 3.79 -23.16
C ASN A 31 -7.29 3.90 -21.66
N GLN A 32 -6.26 3.92 -20.81
CA GLN A 32 -6.32 4.08 -19.35
C GLN A 32 -7.20 3.03 -18.64
N GLU A 33 -7.28 1.81 -19.17
CA GLU A 33 -8.12 0.75 -18.61
C GLU A 33 -7.55 0.18 -17.31
N SER A 34 -6.22 0.27 -17.14
CA SER A 34 -5.51 -0.13 -15.94
C SER A 34 -4.36 0.82 -15.65
N TYR A 35 -3.95 0.87 -14.39
CA TYR A 35 -2.85 1.70 -13.91
C TYR A 35 -1.78 0.86 -13.22
N TYR A 36 -0.52 1.20 -13.46
CA TYR A 36 0.62 0.68 -12.72
C TYR A 36 0.77 1.42 -11.39
N ILE A 37 0.93 0.66 -10.31
CA ILE A 37 1.38 1.16 -9.02
C ILE A 37 2.71 0.52 -8.64
N LYS A 38 3.62 1.33 -8.09
CA LYS A 38 4.92 0.88 -7.60
C LYS A 38 4.87 0.77 -6.08
N LEU A 39 5.01 -0.45 -5.58
CA LEU A 39 4.98 -0.71 -4.15
C LEU A 39 6.39 -0.97 -3.61
N LYS A 40 6.68 -0.47 -2.40
CA LYS A 40 7.94 -0.74 -1.68
C LYS A 40 7.69 -0.94 -0.19
N ASN A 41 8.39 -1.88 0.44
CA ASN A 41 8.47 -1.94 1.90
C ASN A 41 9.69 -1.14 2.36
N VAL A 42 9.44 -0.04 3.08
CA VAL A 42 10.47 0.82 3.71
C VAL A 42 10.54 0.57 5.23
N GLY A 43 9.82 -0.44 5.72
CA GLY A 43 9.87 -0.89 7.10
C GLY A 43 11.08 -1.78 7.39
N ARG A 44 11.34 -1.96 8.69
CA ARG A 44 12.45 -2.76 9.21
C ARG A 44 12.16 -4.25 9.21
N GLY A 45 10.89 -4.62 9.34
CA GLY A 45 10.43 -6.00 9.18
C GLY A 45 9.82 -6.26 7.80
N PRO A 46 9.63 -7.54 7.43
CA PRO A 46 8.95 -7.89 6.21
C PRO A 46 7.44 -7.67 6.36
N ALA A 47 6.81 -7.31 5.24
CA ALA A 47 5.38 -7.14 5.11
C ALA A 47 4.79 -8.39 4.44
N LEU A 48 3.85 -9.04 5.11
CA LEU A 48 3.19 -10.26 4.66
C LEU A 48 1.76 -9.93 4.21
N ASN A 49 1.21 -10.75 3.32
CA ASN A 49 -0.20 -10.68 2.91
C ASN A 49 -0.63 -9.28 2.47
N ILE A 50 0.19 -8.61 1.65
CA ILE A 50 -0.10 -7.25 1.20
C ILE A 50 -1.30 -7.26 0.26
N THR A 51 -2.40 -6.64 0.66
CA THR A 51 -3.63 -6.51 -0.13
C THR A 51 -3.97 -5.04 -0.31
N GLY A 52 -4.66 -4.70 -1.41
CA GLY A 52 -5.18 -3.36 -1.66
C GLY A 52 -6.65 -3.29 -1.34
N CYS A 53 -7.13 -2.16 -0.86
CA CYS A 53 -8.52 -1.95 -0.48
C CYS A 53 -8.98 -0.52 -0.75
N THR A 54 -10.27 -0.35 -0.99
CA THR A 54 -10.91 0.96 -1.16
C THR A 54 -11.35 1.59 0.17
N THR A 55 -11.29 0.84 1.28
CA THR A 55 -11.71 1.29 2.62
C THR A 55 -10.68 0.91 3.69
N ALA A 56 -10.66 1.65 4.80
CA ALA A 56 -9.85 1.34 5.98
C ALA A 56 -10.44 0.21 6.87
N ASN A 57 -11.54 -0.42 6.47
CA ASN A 57 -12.18 -1.47 7.26
C ASN A 57 -11.39 -2.80 7.17
N ILE A 58 -10.85 -3.26 8.30
CA ILE A 58 -10.07 -4.50 8.40
C ILE A 58 -10.84 -5.76 8.01
N ASP A 59 -12.16 -5.77 8.15
CA ASP A 59 -13.01 -6.90 7.76
C ASP A 59 -13.12 -7.01 6.24
N LYS A 60 -12.87 -5.91 5.53
CA LYS A 60 -12.87 -5.82 4.06
C LYS A 60 -11.47 -5.91 3.45
N ARG A 61 -10.46 -6.30 4.25
CA ARG A 61 -9.06 -6.29 3.81
C ARG A 61 -8.73 -7.25 2.65
N ASN A 62 -9.65 -8.16 2.34
CA ASN A 62 -9.50 -9.17 1.28
C ASN A 62 -10.39 -8.88 0.06
N ASP A 63 -11.03 -7.71 0.00
CA ASP A 63 -11.84 -7.32 -1.16
C ASP A 63 -10.98 -7.22 -2.43
N ALA A 64 -11.56 -7.55 -3.59
CA ALA A 64 -10.86 -7.49 -4.86
C ALA A 64 -10.53 -6.03 -5.23
N PHE A 65 -9.25 -5.71 -5.28
CA PHE A 65 -8.75 -4.36 -5.59
C PHE A 65 -7.82 -4.31 -6.80
N PHE A 66 -7.17 -5.43 -7.12
CA PHE A 66 -6.24 -5.53 -8.24
C PHE A 66 -6.90 -6.21 -9.44
N THR A 67 -6.36 -5.94 -10.63
CA THR A 67 -6.87 -6.50 -11.89
C THR A 67 -6.97 -8.03 -11.84
N GLU A 68 -7.98 -8.57 -12.52
CA GLU A 68 -8.15 -10.01 -12.72
C GLU A 68 -6.84 -10.65 -13.24
N GLY A 69 -6.36 -11.69 -12.53
CA GLY A 69 -5.11 -12.39 -12.85
C GLY A 69 -3.85 -11.87 -12.16
N GLN A 70 -3.91 -10.79 -11.38
CA GLN A 70 -2.84 -10.47 -10.42
C GLN A 70 -3.00 -11.29 -9.14
N PRO A 71 -1.90 -11.65 -8.43
CA PRO A 71 -2.03 -12.26 -7.12
C PRO A 71 -2.71 -11.29 -6.16
N HIS A 72 -3.74 -11.76 -5.46
CA HIS A 72 -4.51 -10.94 -4.53
C HIS A 72 -3.69 -10.49 -3.31
N SER A 73 -2.56 -11.16 -3.04
CA SER A 73 -1.60 -10.78 -2.02
C SER A 73 -0.13 -10.97 -2.46
N LYS A 74 0.80 -10.22 -1.87
CA LYS A 74 2.25 -10.50 -1.97
C LYS A 74 2.95 -10.31 -0.62
N HIS A 75 4.18 -10.83 -0.55
CA HIS A 75 5.09 -10.63 0.58
C HIS A 75 6.30 -9.81 0.13
N PHE A 76 6.67 -8.80 0.92
CA PHE A 76 7.84 -7.96 0.70
C PHE A 76 8.81 -8.11 1.87
N SER A 77 10.08 -8.35 1.56
CA SER A 77 11.17 -8.34 2.55
C SER A 77 11.37 -6.95 3.14
N ALA A 78 12.03 -6.87 4.31
CA ALA A 78 12.41 -5.61 4.92
C ALA A 78 13.27 -4.75 3.98
N ASN A 79 13.03 -3.43 3.98
CA ASN A 79 13.73 -2.43 3.17
C ASN A 79 13.82 -2.73 1.66
N ASN A 80 13.04 -3.69 1.14
CA ASN A 80 13.24 -4.30 -0.18
C ASN A 80 14.74 -4.52 -0.47
N ALA A 81 15.36 -5.53 0.16
CA ALA A 81 16.75 -5.97 -0.11
C ALA A 81 17.07 -6.35 -1.58
N ASP A 82 16.11 -6.10 -2.47
CA ASP A 82 16.18 -6.26 -3.90
C ASP A 82 16.16 -4.86 -4.52
N SER A 83 17.27 -4.50 -5.18
CA SER A 83 17.57 -3.23 -5.89
C SER A 83 16.38 -2.52 -6.54
N GLU A 84 16.49 -1.22 -6.83
CA GLU A 84 15.52 -0.42 -7.60
C GLU A 84 14.98 -1.07 -8.88
N LYS A 85 15.66 -2.12 -9.40
CA LYS A 85 15.21 -2.95 -10.53
C LYS A 85 14.05 -3.92 -10.21
N ASN A 86 13.75 -4.16 -8.94
CA ASN A 86 12.75 -5.12 -8.46
C ASN A 86 11.53 -4.44 -7.81
N GLU A 87 11.26 -3.17 -8.14
CA GLU A 87 9.98 -2.53 -7.82
C GLU A 87 8.85 -3.38 -8.40
N LYS A 88 8.07 -4.01 -7.52
CA LYS A 88 6.94 -4.83 -7.97
C LYS A 88 5.83 -3.90 -8.42
N ASN A 89 5.69 -3.78 -9.72
CA ASN A 89 4.54 -3.13 -10.32
C ASN A 89 3.30 -3.99 -10.10
N TRP A 90 2.22 -3.36 -9.66
CA TRP A 90 0.89 -3.99 -9.64
C TRP A 90 -0.03 -3.22 -10.57
N LEU A 91 -1.09 -3.91 -10.99
CA LEU A 91 -2.11 -3.34 -11.84
C LEU A 91 -3.40 -3.16 -11.05
N ILE A 92 -3.96 -1.97 -11.15
CA ILE A 92 -5.29 -1.64 -10.65
C ILE A 92 -6.17 -1.27 -11.83
N ASP A 93 -7.40 -1.73 -11.82
CA ASP A 93 -8.35 -1.40 -12.88
C ASP A 93 -8.87 0.02 -12.72
N LYS A 94 -9.21 0.63 -13.85
CA LYS A 94 -9.80 1.97 -13.88
C LYS A 94 -11.08 2.04 -13.05
N SER A 95 -11.92 1.02 -13.09
CA SER A 95 -13.15 0.94 -12.31
C SER A 95 -12.91 1.09 -10.81
N VAL A 96 -11.86 0.42 -10.29
CA VAL A 96 -11.45 0.53 -8.88
C VAL A 96 -11.01 1.96 -8.57
N VAL A 97 -10.12 2.53 -9.39
CA VAL A 97 -9.65 3.92 -9.24
C VAL A 97 -10.81 4.91 -9.28
N ASP A 98 -11.78 4.70 -10.16
CA ASP A 98 -12.95 5.56 -10.33
C ASP A 98 -13.91 5.46 -9.14
N SER A 99 -13.95 4.31 -8.45
CA SER A 99 -14.76 4.10 -7.24
C SER A 99 -14.14 4.59 -5.93
N LEU A 100 -12.87 5.03 -5.93
CA LEU A 100 -12.21 5.50 -4.71
C LEU A 100 -12.87 6.75 -4.16
N GLU A 101 -12.82 6.88 -2.83
CA GLU A 101 -13.29 8.08 -2.13
C GLU A 101 -12.55 9.33 -2.63
N GLU A 102 -13.32 10.39 -2.93
CA GLU A 102 -12.79 11.67 -3.34
C GLU A 102 -12.79 12.68 -2.19
N LEU A 103 -11.61 13.17 -1.84
CA LEU A 103 -11.45 14.27 -0.89
C LEU A 103 -11.15 15.56 -1.66
N LYS A 104 -12.03 16.55 -1.52
CA LYS A 104 -11.89 17.87 -2.16
C LYS A 104 -11.29 18.87 -1.17
N ASN A 105 -10.17 19.48 -1.52
CA ASN A 105 -9.55 20.54 -0.72
C ASN A 105 -9.00 21.63 -1.64
N ASN A 106 -9.51 22.86 -1.51
CA ASN A 106 -9.07 24.05 -2.26
C ASN A 106 -8.89 23.78 -3.77
N ASP A 107 -9.96 23.33 -4.44
CA ASP A 107 -10.03 22.96 -5.87
C ASP A 107 -9.22 21.72 -6.29
N GLU A 108 -8.52 21.07 -5.37
CA GLU A 108 -7.79 19.84 -5.65
C GLU A 108 -8.61 18.61 -5.27
N ILE A 109 -8.64 17.63 -6.18
CA ILE A 109 -9.30 16.33 -5.98
C ILE A 109 -8.24 15.29 -5.64
N TYR A 110 -8.38 14.72 -4.45
CA TYR A 110 -7.57 13.62 -3.97
C TYR A 110 -8.39 12.34 -3.97
N LYS A 111 -7.75 11.22 -4.29
CA LYS A 111 -8.30 9.88 -4.13
C LYS A 111 -7.52 9.12 -3.07
N ILE A 112 -8.22 8.30 -2.30
CA ILE A 112 -7.63 7.53 -1.21
C ILE A 112 -7.87 6.04 -1.44
N PHE A 113 -6.82 5.25 -1.23
CA PHE A 113 -6.94 3.80 -1.11
C PHE A 113 -5.99 3.31 -0.02
N TYR A 114 -6.09 2.03 0.32
CA TYR A 114 -5.41 1.43 1.45
C TYR A 114 -4.63 0.20 1.01
N LEU A 115 -3.48 -0.03 1.64
CA LEU A 115 -2.73 -1.28 1.54
C LEU A 115 -2.69 -1.93 2.91
N PHE A 116 -3.35 -3.07 3.08
CA PHE A 116 -3.25 -3.87 4.31
C PHE A 116 -2.07 -4.81 4.22
N TYR A 117 -1.44 -5.09 5.36
CA TYR A 117 -0.34 -6.05 5.46
C TYR A 117 -0.09 -6.47 6.92
N GLU A 118 0.60 -7.58 7.07
CA GLU A 118 0.90 -8.19 8.37
C GLU A 118 2.41 -8.17 8.63
N SER A 119 2.78 -7.98 9.90
CA SER A 119 4.14 -8.25 10.37
C SER A 119 4.35 -9.75 10.62
N GLN A 120 5.61 -10.18 10.79
CA GLN A 120 5.93 -11.55 11.19
C GLN A 120 5.33 -11.94 12.56
N LEU A 121 5.04 -10.96 13.40
CA LEU A 121 4.43 -11.16 14.72
C LEU A 121 2.89 -11.20 14.65
N GLY A 122 2.29 -11.20 13.45
CA GLY A 122 0.85 -11.26 13.24
C GLY A 122 0.11 -9.94 13.51
N THR A 123 0.81 -8.85 13.82
CA THR A 123 0.17 -7.53 13.90
C THR A 123 -0.20 -7.04 12.50
N VAL A 124 -1.44 -6.59 12.35
CA VAL A 124 -1.99 -6.04 11.10
C VAL A 124 -1.77 -4.53 11.06
N TYR A 125 -1.41 -4.03 9.89
CA TYR A 125 -1.27 -2.62 9.58
C TYR A 125 -2.03 -2.31 8.29
N TYR A 126 -2.34 -1.04 8.09
CA TYR A 126 -2.58 -0.53 6.76
C TYR A 126 -1.77 0.73 6.49
N THR A 127 -1.49 1.00 5.22
CA THR A 127 -1.06 2.30 4.75
C THR A 127 -2.23 2.95 4.03
N GLU A 128 -2.60 4.16 4.44
CA GLU A 128 -3.48 5.06 3.71
C GLU A 128 -2.67 5.81 2.67
N ILE A 129 -3.06 5.70 1.40
CA ILE A 129 -2.38 6.32 0.27
C ILE A 129 -3.28 7.42 -0.27
N LYS A 130 -2.80 8.65 -0.16
CA LYS A 130 -3.46 9.83 -0.72
C LYS A 130 -2.79 10.18 -2.03
N MET A 131 -3.55 10.18 -3.11
CA MET A 131 -3.06 10.54 -4.45
C MET A 131 -3.87 11.66 -5.06
N LYS A 132 -3.20 12.54 -5.81
CA LYS A 132 -3.82 13.68 -6.49
C LYS A 132 -3.86 13.43 -7.99
N LYS A 133 -4.99 13.68 -8.63
CA LYS A 133 -5.10 13.59 -10.09
C LYS A 133 -4.28 14.72 -10.74
N ASN A 134 -3.39 14.35 -11.66
CA ASN A 134 -2.61 15.29 -12.46
C ASN A 134 -2.61 14.84 -13.92
N LEU A 135 -3.41 15.51 -14.76
CA LEU A 135 -3.66 15.12 -16.14
C LEU A 135 -4.16 13.65 -16.23
N ASN A 136 -3.35 12.78 -16.83
CA ASN A 136 -3.65 11.37 -17.10
C ASN A 136 -3.06 10.41 -16.06
N LYS A 137 -2.42 10.92 -15.01
CA LYS A 137 -1.81 10.12 -13.95
C LYS A 137 -2.26 10.60 -12.58
N PHE A 138 -2.02 9.79 -11.55
CA PHE A 138 -2.13 10.26 -10.17
C PHE A 138 -0.74 10.37 -9.56
N VAL A 139 -0.50 11.45 -8.83
CA VAL A 139 0.75 11.65 -8.08
C VAL A 139 0.47 11.24 -6.64
N VAL A 140 1.30 10.38 -6.07
CA VAL A 140 1.19 10.01 -4.65
C VAL A 140 1.67 11.17 -3.81
N MET A 141 0.79 11.66 -2.93
CA MET A 141 1.02 12.84 -2.11
C MET A 141 1.42 12.47 -0.69
N ASP A 142 0.83 11.39 -0.15
CA ASP A 142 1.10 10.93 1.20
C ASP A 142 0.94 9.40 1.31
N ASN A 143 1.72 8.81 2.22
CA ASN A 143 1.63 7.43 2.63
C ASN A 143 1.63 7.39 4.17
N LYS A 144 0.48 7.12 4.77
CA LYS A 144 0.33 7.14 6.23
C LYS A 144 0.07 5.74 6.78
N ARG A 145 1.02 5.22 7.56
CA ARG A 145 0.88 3.92 8.22
C ARG A 145 0.00 4.02 9.47
N VAL A 146 -0.91 3.07 9.64
CA VAL A 146 -1.75 2.87 10.82
C VAL A 146 -1.66 1.41 11.26
N LYS A 147 -1.57 1.21 12.58
CA LYS A 147 -1.63 -0.11 13.21
C LYS A 147 -3.09 -0.39 13.59
N CYS A 148 -3.61 -1.55 13.20
CA CYS A 148 -4.97 -1.98 13.50
C CYS A 148 -5.10 -2.56 14.91
#